data_AF-A0AA88R8M1-F1
#
_entry.id   AF-A0AA88R8M1-F1
#
_cell.length_a   1.000
_cell.length_b   1.000
_cell.length_c   1.000
_cell.angle_alpha   90.00
_cell.angle_beta   90.00
_cell.angle_gamma   90.00
#
_symmetry.space_group_name_H-M   'P 1'
#
loop_
_entity.id
_entity.type
_entity.pdbx_description
1 polymer ?
#
loop_
_entity_poly.entity_id
_entity_poly.type
_entity_poly.pdbx_seq_one_letter_code
_entity_poly.pdbx_strand_id
1 'polypeptide(L)'
;MSPAPAASLWCAVTAAVVFSLLIQPSVSIYCDEDDCYDLLGVTQSANSSEIKKAYYKLSLKHHPDKNPDPESRKILKDEATREQYDYAIAHPEEVFYNAARYYHAYYGYKTDPRAVLVGLLIILSAFQYLNQWTRYNQALDMVKKTPAYKNKLRALQLERTGGVTNKKKSHKQMDKNMEDELSKELELQIKGAEKPSMWDLLGIRFILLPYTIGKLFLWYGCWSWRYRVKRAPYSWEDASYLTRRSLGVALDSWRYIDEPTKEDLIQKRLWEKSNFDSYMADMRKESKRRR
;
A
#
# COMPACT_ATOMS: atom_id res chain seq x y z
N MET A 1 27.29 -45.89 22.38
CA MET A 1 26.67 -44.61 22.79
C MET A 1 26.11 -43.95 21.55
N SER A 2 24.79 -43.93 21.38
CA SER A 2 24.11 -43.29 20.26
C SER A 2 24.19 -41.77 20.39
N PRO A 3 24.55 -41.02 19.33
CA PRO A 3 24.57 -39.55 19.39
C PRO A 3 23.14 -39.03 19.57
N ALA A 4 22.96 -38.10 20.51
CA ALA A 4 21.67 -37.46 20.76
C ALA A 4 21.14 -36.78 19.47
N PRO A 5 19.81 -36.81 19.21
CA PRO A 5 19.24 -36.27 18.00
C PRO A 5 19.45 -34.75 17.94
N ALA A 6 19.99 -34.25 16.83
CA ALA A 6 20.32 -32.83 16.61
C ALA A 6 19.17 -31.86 16.96
N ALA A 7 17.92 -32.31 16.94
CA ALA A 7 16.74 -31.55 17.34
C ALA A 7 16.79 -30.98 18.77
N SER A 8 17.45 -31.67 19.72
CA SER A 8 17.52 -31.18 21.11
C SER A 8 18.43 -29.95 21.28
N LEU A 9 19.48 -29.84 20.45
CA LEU A 9 20.39 -28.68 20.47
C LEU A 9 19.69 -27.42 19.94
N TRP A 10 18.92 -27.54 18.86
CA TRP A 10 18.22 -26.39 18.26
C TRP A 10 17.09 -25.87 19.16
N CYS A 11 16.39 -26.76 19.88
CA CYS A 11 15.41 -26.35 20.88
C CYS A 11 16.05 -25.61 22.07
N ALA A 12 17.22 -26.06 22.53
CA ALA A 12 17.92 -25.38 23.63
C ALA A 12 18.46 -24.00 23.20
N VAL A 13 19.01 -23.88 21.99
CA VAL A 13 19.50 -22.61 21.45
C VAL A 13 18.36 -21.61 21.22
N THR A 14 17.23 -22.07 20.66
CA THR A 14 16.06 -21.21 20.47
C THR A 14 15.44 -20.75 21.79
N ALA A 15 15.37 -21.64 22.80
CA ALA A 15 14.92 -21.27 24.13
C ALA A 15 15.87 -20.27 24.81
N ALA A 16 17.19 -20.43 24.66
CA ALA A 16 18.18 -19.50 25.20
C ALA A 16 18.13 -18.13 24.51
N VAL A 17 17.93 -18.09 23.20
CA VAL A 17 17.76 -16.83 22.44
C VAL A 17 16.47 -16.12 22.86
N VAL A 18 15.35 -16.85 23.00
CA VAL A 18 14.09 -16.29 23.49
C VAL A 18 14.22 -15.79 24.92
N PHE A 19 14.92 -16.51 25.80
CA PHE A 19 15.18 -16.07 27.17
C PHE A 19 16.08 -14.82 27.22
N SER A 20 17.10 -14.74 26.37
CA SER A 20 17.94 -13.54 26.25
C SER A 20 17.19 -12.32 25.70
N LEU A 21 16.17 -12.53 24.86
CA LEU A 21 15.28 -11.47 24.36
C LEU A 21 14.23 -11.02 25.41
N LEU A 22 13.95 -11.86 26.41
CA LEU A 22 13.05 -11.55 27.53
C LEU A 22 13.77 -10.87 28.70
N ILE A 23 15.09 -11.03 28.81
CA ILE A 23 15.92 -10.24 29.73
C ILE A 23 16.14 -8.88 29.06
N GLN A 24 15.16 -7.99 29.15
CA GLN A 24 15.43 -6.58 28.89
C GLN A 24 16.33 -6.08 30.03
N PRO A 25 17.47 -5.44 29.74
CA PRO A 25 18.19 -4.70 30.78
C PRO A 25 17.20 -3.68 31.34
N SER A 26 17.03 -3.66 32.66
CA SER A 26 16.27 -2.62 33.34
C SER A 26 17.03 -1.32 33.17
N VAL A 27 16.81 -0.63 32.05
CA VAL A 27 17.26 0.74 31.87
C VAL A 27 16.50 1.53 32.93
N SER A 28 17.22 2.19 33.81
CA SER A 28 16.61 3.06 34.81
C SER A 28 15.80 4.11 34.04
N ILE A 29 14.50 4.21 34.32
CA ILE A 29 13.58 5.10 33.58
C ILE A 29 13.92 6.57 33.84
N TYR A 30 14.69 6.87 34.88
CA TYR A 30 14.85 8.21 35.43
C TYR A 30 16.27 8.78 35.31
N CYS A 31 17.31 7.99 35.61
CA CYS A 31 18.71 8.43 35.57
C CYS A 31 19.53 7.36 34.86
N ASP A 32 19.63 7.47 33.53
CA ASP A 32 20.32 6.58 32.58
C ASP A 32 21.16 5.44 33.19
N GLU A 33 22.50 5.58 33.23
CA GLU A 33 23.44 4.61 33.83
C GLU A 33 23.81 4.90 35.30
N ASP A 34 23.44 6.08 35.83
CA ASP A 34 23.84 6.57 37.17
C ASP A 34 22.69 6.53 38.21
N ASP A 35 22.98 6.24 39.48
CA ASP A 35 22.00 6.39 40.57
C ASP A 35 21.62 7.88 40.74
N CYS A 36 20.32 8.19 40.76
CA CYS A 36 19.82 9.57 40.90
C CYS A 36 20.32 10.27 42.18
N TYR A 37 20.54 9.52 43.27
CA TYR A 37 21.08 10.08 44.51
C TYR A 37 22.56 10.44 44.37
N ASP A 38 23.34 9.59 43.71
CA ASP A 38 24.76 9.83 43.41
C ASP A 38 24.94 11.01 42.45
N LEU A 39 24.07 11.12 41.44
CA LEU A 39 24.03 12.25 40.51
C LEU A 39 23.79 13.59 41.23
N LEU A 40 22.89 13.60 42.21
CA LEU A 40 22.64 14.77 43.06
C LEU A 40 23.70 14.98 44.14
N GLY A 41 24.56 14.00 44.38
CA GLY A 41 25.59 14.02 45.43
C GLY A 41 24.99 13.98 46.84
N VAL A 42 23.86 13.29 47.02
CA VAL A 42 23.17 13.14 48.31
C VAL A 42 23.03 11.67 48.68
N THR A 43 22.85 11.37 49.97
CA THR A 43 22.61 9.98 50.41
C THR A 43 21.18 9.56 50.09
N GLN A 44 20.94 8.25 49.95
CA GLN A 44 19.59 7.69 49.79
C GLN A 44 18.66 8.00 50.99
N SER A 45 19.23 8.36 52.15
CA SER A 45 18.52 8.81 53.35
C SER A 45 18.22 10.31 53.37
N ALA A 46 18.59 11.06 52.34
CA ALA A 46 18.45 12.51 52.30
C ALA A 46 16.97 12.94 52.32
N ASN A 47 16.69 13.99 53.07
CA ASN A 47 15.32 14.50 53.17
C ASN A 47 14.97 15.39 51.96
N SER A 48 13.67 15.62 51.70
CA SER A 48 13.20 16.38 50.52
C SER A 48 13.81 17.78 50.41
N SER A 49 14.08 18.44 51.53
CA SER A 49 14.75 19.73 51.59
C SER A 49 16.21 19.68 51.11
N GLU A 50 16.92 18.60 51.41
CA GLU A 50 18.33 18.40 51.02
C GLU A 50 18.42 18.09 49.53
N ILE A 51 17.53 17.22 49.04
CA ILE A 51 17.38 16.91 47.61
C ILE A 51 17.09 18.19 46.81
N LYS A 52 16.13 19.01 47.24
CA LYS A 52 15.80 20.27 46.57
C LYS A 52 16.97 21.26 46.55
N LYS A 53 17.74 21.32 47.64
CA LYS A 53 18.93 22.18 47.74
C LYS A 53 20.06 21.72 46.81
N ALA A 54 20.31 20.41 46.77
CA ALA A 54 21.29 19.80 45.87
C ALA A 54 20.92 20.03 44.39
N TYR A 55 19.65 19.78 44.05
CA TYR A 55 19.11 20.06 42.72
C TYR A 55 19.30 21.52 42.31
N TYR A 56 18.92 22.48 43.17
CA TYR A 56 19.06 23.91 42.85
C TYR A 56 20.53 24.31 42.62
N LYS A 57 21.45 23.77 43.42
CA LYS A 57 22.89 24.02 43.27
C LYS A 57 23.44 23.48 41.94
N LEU A 58 23.04 22.27 41.55
CA LEU A 58 23.45 21.67 40.28
C LEU A 58 22.80 22.36 39.08
N SER A 59 21.50 22.69 39.18
CA SER A 59 20.76 23.43 38.16
C SER A 59 21.43 24.77 37.85
N LEU A 60 21.83 25.56 38.84
CA LEU A 60 22.56 26.82 38.63
C LEU A 60 23.92 26.64 37.93
N LYS A 61 24.61 25.52 38.17
CA LYS A 61 25.90 25.20 37.54
C LYS A 61 25.73 24.81 36.07
N HIS A 62 24.69 24.04 35.76
CA HIS A 62 24.40 23.53 34.42
C HIS A 62 23.41 24.39 33.63
N HIS A 63 22.90 25.48 34.23
CA HIS A 63 21.97 26.41 33.60
C HIS A 63 22.58 26.99 32.32
N PRO A 64 21.85 27.01 31.19
CA PRO A 64 22.37 27.40 29.88
C PRO A 64 22.90 28.84 29.82
N ASP A 65 22.45 29.71 30.72
CA ASP A 65 22.96 31.09 30.87
C ASP A 65 24.37 31.14 31.51
N LYS A 66 24.64 30.27 32.49
CA LYS A 66 25.89 30.27 33.27
C LYS A 66 26.91 29.25 32.78
N ASN A 67 26.45 28.21 32.11
CA ASN A 67 27.29 27.16 31.58
C ASN A 67 28.08 27.68 30.35
N PRO A 68 29.42 27.56 30.32
CA PRO A 68 30.24 27.97 29.18
C PRO A 68 30.08 27.04 27.96
N ASP A 69 29.45 25.89 28.13
CA ASP A 69 29.28 24.90 27.07
C ASP A 69 28.40 25.42 25.91
N PRO A 70 28.87 25.30 24.65
CA PRO A 70 28.14 25.83 23.50
C PRO A 70 26.83 25.11 23.21
N GLU A 71 26.64 23.83 23.57
CA GLU A 71 25.34 23.15 23.41
C GLU A 71 24.29 23.78 24.33
N SER A 72 24.65 24.04 25.59
CA SER A 72 23.74 24.63 26.57
C SER A 72 23.18 25.98 26.09
N ARG A 73 24.00 26.81 25.45
CA ARG A 73 23.59 28.12 24.91
C ARG A 73 22.72 28.01 23.65
N LYS A 74 22.80 26.92 22.87
CA LYS A 74 21.97 26.76 21.65
C LYS A 74 20.48 26.74 21.99
N ILE A 75 20.10 26.18 23.13
CA ILE A 75 18.71 26.09 23.60
C ILE A 75 18.09 27.49 23.79
N LEU A 76 18.89 28.49 24.15
CA LEU A 76 18.44 29.87 24.35
C LEU A 76 18.51 30.74 23.08
N LYS A 77 19.11 30.25 21.99
CA LYS A 77 19.27 31.02 20.74
C LYS A 77 18.01 31.09 19.90
N ASP A 78 17.28 29.97 19.84
CA ASP A 78 16.02 29.90 19.10
C ASP A 78 14.85 30.21 20.06
N GLU A 79 13.94 31.08 19.61
CA GLU A 79 12.82 31.57 20.42
C GLU A 79 11.89 30.40 20.78
N ALA A 80 11.64 29.50 19.82
CA ALA A 80 10.82 28.33 20.02
C ALA A 80 11.42 27.37 21.07
N THR A 81 12.74 27.12 21.05
CA THR A 81 13.36 26.24 22.05
C THR A 81 13.44 26.91 23.43
N ARG A 82 13.56 28.23 23.47
CA ARG A 82 13.55 29.02 24.70
C ARG A 82 12.19 28.99 25.39
N GLU A 83 11.11 29.19 24.66
CA GLU A 83 9.75 29.08 25.21
C GLU A 83 9.49 27.68 25.81
N GLN A 84 9.97 26.64 25.14
CA GLN A 84 9.85 25.26 25.63
C GLN A 84 10.66 25.02 26.90
N TYR A 85 11.86 25.61 26.98
CA TYR A 85 12.71 25.57 28.15
C TYR A 85 12.05 26.28 29.34
N ASP A 86 11.53 27.49 29.13
CA ASP A 86 10.84 28.26 30.16
C ASP A 86 9.56 27.54 30.65
N TYR A 87 8.81 26.92 29.73
CA TYR A 87 7.65 26.08 30.06
C TYR A 87 8.06 24.87 30.93
N ALA A 88 9.14 24.17 30.57
CA ALA A 88 9.60 23.00 31.32
C ALA A 88 10.08 23.38 32.74
N ILE A 89 10.65 24.58 32.93
CA ILE A 89 11.00 25.11 34.25
C ILE A 89 9.75 25.45 35.06
N ALA A 90 8.73 26.03 34.42
CA ALA A 90 7.48 26.40 35.09
C ALA A 90 6.62 25.18 35.47
N HIS A 91 6.69 24.09 34.69
CA HIS A 91 5.88 22.87 34.85
C HIS A 91 6.74 21.62 35.00
N PRO A 92 7.55 21.50 36.08
CA PRO A 92 8.44 20.36 36.28
C PRO A 92 7.69 19.02 36.48
N GLU A 93 6.41 19.07 36.88
CA GLU A 93 5.54 17.89 37.05
C GLU A 93 5.18 17.19 35.73
N GLU A 94 5.21 17.90 34.59
CA GLU A 94 4.83 17.38 33.27
C GLU A 94 5.99 16.65 32.57
N VAL A 95 6.69 15.77 33.29
CA VAL A 95 7.94 15.12 32.84
C VAL A 95 7.82 14.49 31.45
N PHE A 96 6.77 13.69 31.20
CA PHE A 96 6.58 13.01 29.93
C PHE A 96 6.36 13.96 28.76
N TYR A 97 5.60 15.03 28.99
CA TYR A 97 5.27 16.00 27.96
C TYR A 97 6.48 16.87 27.62
N ASN A 98 7.19 17.37 28.65
CA ASN A 98 8.42 18.14 28.50
C ASN A 98 9.51 17.31 27.80
N ALA A 99 9.67 16.04 28.19
CA ALA A 99 10.60 15.13 27.54
C ALA A 99 10.24 14.91 26.07
N ALA A 100 8.98 14.56 25.77
CA ALA A 100 8.54 14.33 24.40
C ALA A 100 8.77 15.56 23.50
N ARG A 101 8.50 16.76 24.03
CA ARG A 101 8.72 18.02 23.31
C ARG A 101 10.21 18.27 23.06
N TYR A 102 11.06 18.06 24.06
CA TYR A 102 12.52 18.15 23.92
C TYR A 102 13.04 17.16 22.86
N TYR A 103 12.63 15.90 22.92
CA TYR A 103 13.03 14.90 21.93
C TYR A 103 12.55 15.26 20.52
N HIS A 104 11.32 15.75 20.38
CA HIS A 104 10.81 16.20 19.08
C HIS A 104 11.56 17.43 18.55
N ALA A 105 11.95 18.38 19.41
CA ALA A 105 12.70 19.55 18.98
C ALA A 105 14.16 19.21 18.62
N TYR A 106 14.80 18.31 19.38
CA TYR A 106 16.21 17.96 19.20
C TYR A 106 16.43 16.93 18.09
N TYR A 107 15.61 15.87 18.06
CA TYR A 107 15.72 14.76 17.08
C TYR A 107 14.67 14.81 15.98
N GLY A 108 13.77 15.79 16.00
CA GLY A 108 12.81 16.01 14.93
C GLY A 108 13.50 16.20 13.59
N TYR A 109 12.95 15.57 12.56
CA TYR A 109 13.38 15.83 11.19
C TYR A 109 13.18 17.32 10.87
N LYS A 110 14.17 17.93 10.22
CA LYS A 110 14.05 19.33 9.78
C LYS A 110 13.28 19.48 8.47
N THR A 111 13.10 18.39 7.73
CA THR A 111 12.44 18.36 6.43
C THR A 111 11.01 17.90 6.54
N ASP A 112 10.08 18.54 5.83
CA ASP A 112 8.69 18.11 5.85
C ASP A 112 8.53 16.67 5.32
N PRO A 113 8.05 15.71 6.13
CA PRO A 113 7.96 14.31 5.75
C PRO A 113 6.93 14.12 4.63
N ARG A 114 5.96 15.03 4.55
CA ARG A 114 4.98 15.09 3.47
C ARG A 114 5.65 15.32 2.12
N ALA A 115 6.63 16.21 2.04
CA ALA A 115 7.36 16.47 0.80
C ALA A 115 8.16 15.24 0.36
N VAL A 116 8.78 14.53 1.31
CA VAL A 116 9.49 13.27 1.06
C VAL A 116 8.52 12.20 0.53
N LEU A 117 7.33 12.07 1.12
CA LEU A 117 6.31 11.13 0.65
C LEU A 117 5.80 11.45 -0.76
N VAL A 118 5.59 12.73 -1.08
CA VAL A 118 5.20 13.16 -2.43
C VAL A 118 6.33 12.86 -3.44
N GLY A 119 7.58 13.16 -3.09
CA GLY A 119 8.73 12.82 -3.91
C GLY A 119 8.85 11.31 -4.17
N LEU A 120 8.69 10.50 -3.12
CA LEU A 120 8.69 9.03 -3.23
C LEU A 120 7.56 8.53 -4.13
N LEU A 121 6.35 9.09 -3.99
CA LEU A 121 5.20 8.73 -4.81
C LEU A 121 5.42 9.05 -6.29
N ILE A 122 6.05 10.18 -6.62
CA ILE A 122 6.42 10.54 -8.00
C ILE A 122 7.45 9.54 -8.55
N ILE A 123 8.48 9.21 -7.78
CA ILE A 123 9.53 8.26 -8.19
C ILE A 123 8.92 6.87 -8.44
N LEU A 124 8.10 6.37 -7.52
CA LEU A 124 7.42 5.09 -7.67
C LEU A 124 6.46 5.07 -8.87
N SER A 125 5.72 6.16 -9.08
CA SER A 125 4.83 6.32 -10.23
C SER A 125 5.60 6.34 -11.56
N ALA A 126 6.77 6.99 -11.61
CA ALA A 126 7.63 7.01 -12.78
C ALA A 126 8.20 5.61 -13.07
N PHE A 127 8.69 4.91 -12.03
CA PHE A 127 9.19 3.54 -12.16
C PHE A 127 8.08 2.58 -12.62
N GLN A 128 6.86 2.72 -12.09
CA GLN A 128 5.69 1.97 -12.54
C GLN A 128 5.41 2.20 -14.03
N TYR A 129 5.38 3.46 -14.48
CA TYR A 129 5.14 3.80 -15.88
C TYR A 129 6.19 3.18 -16.80
N LEU A 130 7.47 3.30 -16.43
CA LEU A 130 8.58 2.72 -17.20
C LEU A 130 8.46 1.20 -17.28
N ASN A 131 8.10 0.53 -16.18
CA ASN A 131 7.88 -0.91 -16.16
C ASN A 131 6.67 -1.34 -17.01
N GLN A 132 5.57 -0.58 -17.01
CA GLN A 132 4.44 -0.85 -17.89
C GLN A 132 4.81 -0.65 -19.36
N TRP A 133 5.56 0.41 -19.66
CA TRP A 133 6.06 0.71 -21.00
C TRP A 133 6.96 -0.40 -21.55
N THR A 134 7.91 -0.90 -20.75
CA THR A 134 8.79 -1.99 -21.17
C THR A 134 8.01 -3.28 -21.41
N ARG A 135 7.09 -3.65 -20.52
CA ARG A 135 6.22 -4.82 -20.69
C ARG A 135 5.35 -4.73 -21.93
N TYR A 136 4.77 -3.55 -22.20
CA TYR A 136 3.96 -3.33 -23.39
C TYR A 136 4.75 -3.53 -24.67
N ASN A 137 5.94 -2.92 -24.76
CA ASN A 137 6.79 -3.07 -25.95
C ASN A 137 7.28 -4.51 -26.15
N GLN A 138 7.64 -5.20 -25.06
CA GLN A 138 8.01 -6.62 -25.13
C GLN A 138 6.84 -7.49 -25.63
N ALA A 139 5.62 -7.24 -25.15
CA ALA A 139 4.44 -7.96 -25.61
C ALA A 139 4.19 -7.70 -27.10
N LEU A 140 4.26 -6.45 -27.55
CA LEU A 140 4.13 -6.11 -28.97
C LEU A 140 5.16 -6.84 -29.84
N ASP A 141 6.42 -6.88 -29.42
CA ASP A 141 7.48 -7.57 -30.14
C ASP A 141 7.26 -9.08 -30.22
N MET A 142 6.71 -9.69 -29.18
CA MET A 142 6.33 -11.10 -29.19
C MET A 142 5.20 -11.37 -30.19
N VAL A 143 4.16 -10.54 -30.21
CA VAL A 143 3.06 -10.75 -31.16
C VAL A 143 3.53 -10.54 -32.60
N LYS A 144 4.35 -9.51 -32.87
CA LYS A 144 4.94 -9.27 -34.21
C LYS A 144 5.76 -10.44 -34.73
N LYS A 145 6.40 -11.21 -33.85
CA LYS A 145 7.17 -12.41 -34.22
C LYS A 145 6.29 -13.61 -34.57
N THR A 146 5.06 -13.65 -34.08
CA THR A 146 4.14 -14.78 -34.20
C THR A 146 3.78 -15.02 -35.67
N PRO A 147 3.75 -16.29 -36.15
CA PRO A 147 3.45 -16.58 -37.56
C PRO A 147 2.06 -16.08 -37.97
N ALA A 148 1.08 -16.09 -37.06
CA ALA A 148 -0.26 -15.55 -37.29
C ALA A 148 -0.23 -14.06 -37.70
N TYR A 149 0.58 -13.25 -37.01
CA TYR A 149 0.75 -11.83 -37.34
C TYR A 149 1.36 -11.64 -38.73
N LYS A 150 2.44 -12.37 -39.03
CA LYS A 150 3.12 -12.31 -40.33
C LYS A 150 2.20 -12.75 -41.48
N ASN A 151 1.40 -13.79 -41.25
CA ASN A 151 0.43 -14.29 -42.22
C ASN A 151 -0.68 -13.25 -42.46
N LYS A 152 -1.19 -12.62 -41.39
CA LYS A 152 -2.22 -11.57 -41.50
C LYS A 152 -1.68 -10.31 -42.21
N LEU A 153 -0.46 -9.89 -41.88
CA LEU A 153 0.21 -8.78 -42.55
C LEU A 153 0.35 -9.04 -44.06
N ARG A 154 0.78 -10.25 -44.45
CA ARG A 154 0.89 -10.66 -45.85
C ARG A 154 -0.46 -10.69 -46.56
N ALA A 155 -1.53 -11.15 -45.90
CA ALA A 155 -2.87 -11.17 -46.45
C ALA A 155 -3.37 -9.74 -46.77
N LEU A 156 -3.20 -8.80 -45.83
CA LEU A 156 -3.55 -7.39 -46.05
C LEU A 156 -2.73 -6.74 -47.17
N GLN A 157 -1.44 -7.09 -47.27
CA GLN A 157 -0.56 -6.67 -48.34
C GLN A 157 -1.10 -7.13 -49.70
N LEU A 158 -1.57 -8.38 -49.78
CA LEU A 158 -2.14 -8.96 -51.00
C LEU A 158 -3.48 -8.33 -51.39
N GLU A 159 -4.39 -8.12 -50.43
CA GLU A 159 -5.69 -7.48 -50.65
C GLU A 159 -5.53 -6.08 -51.26
N ARG A 160 -4.56 -5.30 -50.77
CA ARG A 160 -4.35 -3.92 -51.21
C ARG A 160 -3.55 -3.79 -52.49
N THR A 161 -2.59 -4.69 -52.72
CA THR A 161 -1.79 -4.69 -53.95
C THR A 161 -2.48 -5.40 -55.12
N GLY A 162 -3.58 -6.10 -54.88
CA GLY A 162 -4.27 -6.90 -55.89
C GLY A 162 -3.36 -7.96 -56.52
N GLY A 163 -2.28 -8.35 -55.84
CA GLY A 163 -1.24 -9.26 -56.34
C GLY A 163 -0.17 -8.62 -57.24
N VAL A 164 -0.12 -7.29 -57.41
CA VAL A 164 0.84 -6.62 -58.29
C VAL A 164 2.01 -6.01 -57.49
N THR A 165 3.22 -6.52 -57.71
CA THR A 165 4.46 -6.10 -57.04
C THR A 165 5.12 -4.92 -57.76
N ASN A 166 4.66 -3.67 -57.58
CA ASN A 166 5.31 -2.51 -58.20
C ASN A 166 5.76 -1.38 -57.25
N LYS A 167 7.05 -1.02 -57.42
CA LYS A 167 7.80 0.20 -57.05
C LYS A 167 7.93 0.63 -55.56
N LYS A 168 8.97 0.05 -54.95
CA LYS A 168 9.97 0.51 -53.94
C LYS A 168 9.83 1.81 -53.12
N LYS A 169 9.13 2.87 -53.55
CA LYS A 169 9.00 4.15 -52.80
C LYS A 169 7.63 4.34 -52.13
N SER A 170 6.54 3.86 -52.76
CA SER A 170 5.19 3.86 -52.16
C SER A 170 5.03 2.74 -51.10
N HIS A 171 5.73 1.62 -51.31
CA HIS A 171 5.69 0.43 -50.45
C HIS A 171 6.07 0.74 -48.99
N LYS A 172 7.08 1.57 -48.74
CA LYS A 172 7.54 1.88 -47.37
C LYS A 172 6.52 2.70 -46.57
N GLN A 173 5.77 3.58 -47.24
CA GLN A 173 4.71 4.37 -46.60
C GLN A 173 3.46 3.50 -46.37
N MET A 174 3.12 2.63 -47.33
CA MET A 174 2.02 1.66 -47.17
C MET A 174 2.31 0.64 -46.07
N ASP A 175 3.53 0.10 -45.99
CA ASP A 175 3.92 -0.85 -44.95
C ASP A 175 3.77 -0.24 -43.56
N LYS A 176 4.19 1.02 -43.38
CA LYS A 176 4.05 1.71 -42.10
C LYS A 176 2.57 1.91 -41.72
N ASN A 177 1.75 2.35 -42.66
CA ASN A 177 0.32 2.51 -42.41
C ASN A 177 -0.38 1.17 -42.12
N MET A 178 0.02 0.08 -42.79
CA MET A 178 -0.48 -1.26 -42.54
C MET A 178 -0.04 -1.80 -41.19
N GLU A 179 1.23 -1.62 -40.83
CA GLU A 179 1.74 -1.96 -39.51
C GLU A 179 0.98 -1.19 -38.43
N ASP A 180 0.64 0.08 -38.66
CA ASP A 180 -0.16 0.90 -37.73
C ASP A 180 -1.63 0.43 -37.63
N GLU A 181 -2.27 0.03 -38.73
CA GLU A 181 -3.62 -0.56 -38.74
C GLU A 181 -3.65 -1.92 -38.02
N LEU A 182 -2.70 -2.78 -38.34
CA LEU A 182 -2.57 -4.11 -37.74
C LEU A 182 -2.19 -3.99 -36.26
N SER A 183 -1.40 -2.99 -35.89
CA SER A 183 -1.06 -2.71 -34.49
C SER A 183 -2.31 -2.28 -33.71
N LYS A 184 -3.17 -1.42 -34.26
CA LYS A 184 -4.45 -1.03 -33.61
C LYS A 184 -5.41 -2.22 -33.44
N GLU A 185 -5.43 -3.15 -34.39
CA GLU A 185 -6.25 -4.35 -34.28
C GLU A 185 -5.66 -5.38 -33.30
N LEU A 186 -4.33 -5.45 -33.21
CA LEU A 186 -3.63 -6.25 -32.20
C LEU A 186 -3.77 -5.70 -30.79
N GLU A 187 -3.81 -4.38 -30.63
CA GLU A 187 -4.07 -3.71 -29.35
C GLU A 187 -5.39 -4.21 -28.72
N LEU A 188 -6.36 -4.67 -29.52
CA LEU A 188 -7.61 -5.28 -29.04
C LEU A 188 -7.46 -6.75 -28.58
N GLN A 189 -6.37 -7.44 -28.95
CA GLN A 189 -6.17 -8.87 -28.70
C GLN A 189 -5.07 -9.19 -27.67
N ILE A 190 -4.18 -8.25 -27.32
CA ILE A 190 -3.13 -8.48 -26.32
C ILE A 190 -3.74 -8.49 -24.92
N LYS A 191 -4.15 -9.67 -24.44
CA LYS A 191 -4.58 -9.85 -23.05
C LYS A 191 -3.37 -9.76 -22.12
N GLY A 192 -3.34 -8.75 -21.23
CA GLY A 192 -2.38 -8.66 -20.13
C GLY A 192 -1.20 -7.70 -20.31
N ALA A 193 -1.11 -7.00 -21.44
CA ALA A 193 -0.18 -5.88 -21.64
C ALA A 193 -0.93 -4.71 -22.28
N GLU A 194 -1.61 -3.93 -21.45
CA GLU A 194 -2.31 -2.71 -21.87
C GLU A 194 -1.30 -1.58 -22.08
N LYS A 195 -1.64 -0.66 -22.99
CA LYS A 195 -0.86 0.55 -23.22
C LYS A 195 -0.81 1.36 -21.90
N PRO A 196 0.37 1.82 -21.47
CA PRO A 196 0.48 2.54 -20.21
C PRO A 196 -0.38 3.80 -20.24
N SER A 197 -1.37 3.84 -19.35
CA SER A 197 -2.30 4.94 -19.19
C SER A 197 -1.88 5.81 -18.01
N MET A 198 -1.91 7.12 -18.21
CA MET A 198 -1.59 8.07 -17.14
C MET A 198 -2.60 7.97 -15.99
N TRP A 199 -3.85 7.60 -16.27
CA TRP A 199 -4.89 7.48 -15.24
C TRP A 199 -4.68 6.30 -14.29
N ASP A 200 -3.91 5.28 -14.72
CA ASP A 200 -3.62 4.09 -13.92
C ASP A 200 -2.33 4.22 -13.08
N LEU A 201 -1.70 5.39 -13.14
CA LEU A 201 -0.54 5.71 -12.31
C LEU A 201 -0.93 5.80 -10.85
N LEU A 202 -0.10 5.19 -9.99
CA LEU A 202 -0.30 5.20 -8.54
C LEU A 202 -0.50 6.62 -8.01
N GLY A 203 0.26 7.59 -8.52
CA GLY A 203 0.14 8.97 -8.05
C GLY A 203 -1.21 9.60 -8.37
N ILE A 204 -1.70 9.43 -9.60
CA ILE A 204 -3.01 9.98 -10.02
C ILE A 204 -4.14 9.25 -9.31
N ARG A 205 -4.04 7.92 -9.17
CA ARG A 205 -5.02 7.13 -8.43
C ARG A 205 -5.08 7.51 -6.96
N PHE A 206 -3.95 7.85 -6.34
CA PHE A 206 -3.90 8.34 -4.96
C PHE A 206 -4.60 9.69 -4.80
N ILE A 207 -4.45 10.59 -5.78
CA ILE A 207 -5.15 11.88 -5.79
C ILE A 207 -6.67 11.71 -5.96
N LEU A 208 -7.10 10.75 -6.80
CA LEU A 208 -8.52 10.45 -7.03
C LEU A 208 -9.16 9.57 -5.95
N LEU A 209 -8.34 8.95 -5.09
CA LEU A 209 -8.80 7.99 -4.09
C LEU A 209 -9.89 8.58 -3.17
N PRO A 210 -9.76 9.80 -2.62
CA PRO A 210 -10.80 10.40 -1.79
C PRO A 210 -12.14 10.52 -2.51
N TYR A 211 -12.12 10.91 -3.79
CA TYR A 211 -13.32 11.01 -4.62
C TYR A 211 -13.96 9.64 -4.85
N THR A 212 -13.17 8.62 -5.19
CA THR A 212 -13.69 7.25 -5.40
C THR A 212 -14.27 6.65 -4.12
N ILE A 213 -13.63 6.90 -2.97
CA ILE A 213 -14.11 6.46 -1.66
C ILE A 213 -15.41 7.18 -1.30
N GLY A 214 -15.49 8.50 -1.50
CA GLY A 214 -16.72 9.26 -1.27
C GLY A 214 -17.89 8.75 -2.12
N LYS A 215 -17.66 8.53 -3.42
CA LYS A 215 -18.66 7.94 -4.33
C LYS A 215 -19.09 6.55 -3.87
N LEU A 216 -18.15 5.73 -3.41
CA LEU A 216 -18.42 4.39 -2.89
C LEU A 216 -19.25 4.44 -1.61
N PHE A 217 -18.93 5.33 -0.66
CA PHE A 217 -19.73 5.52 0.56
C PHE A 217 -21.14 5.99 0.25
N LEU A 218 -21.32 6.95 -0.66
CA LEU A 218 -22.64 7.39 -1.10
C LEU A 218 -23.41 6.25 -1.74
N TRP A 219 -22.78 5.47 -2.61
CA TRP A 219 -23.39 4.30 -3.22
C TRP A 219 -23.81 3.26 -2.16
N TYR A 220 -22.94 2.93 -1.20
CA TYR A 220 -23.26 2.01 -0.09
C TYR A 220 -24.37 2.52 0.82
N GLY A 221 -24.41 3.83 1.09
CA GLY A 221 -25.48 4.48 1.85
C GLY A 221 -26.82 4.36 1.13
N CYS A 222 -26.86 4.74 -0.15
CA CYS A 222 -28.04 4.60 -1.01
C CYS A 222 -28.51 3.14 -1.13
N TRP A 223 -27.57 2.21 -1.32
CA TRP A 223 -27.83 0.77 -1.40
C TRP A 223 -28.45 0.24 -0.10
N SER A 224 -27.83 0.56 1.04
CA SER A 224 -28.30 0.13 2.36
C SER A 224 -29.68 0.69 2.66
N TRP A 225 -29.92 1.96 2.36
CA TRP A 225 -31.24 2.57 2.50
C TRP A 225 -32.30 1.88 1.63
N ARG A 226 -32.01 1.67 0.33
CA ARG A 226 -32.96 1.09 -0.62
C ARG A 226 -33.33 -0.36 -0.27
N TYR A 227 -32.34 -1.18 0.07
CA TYR A 227 -32.54 -2.63 0.21
C TYR A 227 -32.68 -3.12 1.65
N ARG A 228 -32.01 -2.49 2.63
CA ARG A 228 -32.17 -2.89 4.05
C ARG A 228 -33.34 -2.17 4.73
N VAL A 229 -33.50 -0.87 4.50
CA VAL A 229 -34.53 -0.07 5.19
C VAL A 229 -35.86 -0.16 4.46
N LYS A 230 -35.90 0.18 3.16
CA LYS A 230 -37.15 0.18 2.38
C LYS A 230 -37.59 -1.20 1.90
N ARG A 231 -36.73 -2.23 1.98
CA ARG A 231 -36.98 -3.61 1.51
C ARG A 231 -37.57 -3.67 0.08
N ALA A 232 -37.11 -2.79 -0.81
CA ALA A 232 -37.53 -2.80 -2.20
C ALA A 232 -36.99 -4.06 -2.93
N PRO A 233 -37.69 -4.58 -3.96
CA PRO A 233 -37.16 -5.65 -4.78
C PRO A 233 -35.90 -5.18 -5.53
N TYR A 234 -34.92 -6.08 -5.71
CA TYR A 234 -33.71 -5.78 -6.46
C TYR A 234 -34.03 -5.45 -7.93
N SER A 235 -33.44 -4.36 -8.43
CA SER A 235 -33.40 -4.08 -9.88
C SER A 235 -32.69 -5.23 -10.61
N TRP A 236 -32.99 -5.43 -11.89
CA TRP A 236 -32.33 -6.43 -12.71
C TRP A 236 -30.79 -6.27 -12.69
N GLU A 237 -30.29 -5.04 -12.81
CA GLU A 237 -28.85 -4.75 -12.76
C GLU A 237 -28.23 -5.13 -11.42
N ASP A 238 -28.93 -4.81 -10.32
CA ASP A 238 -28.48 -5.07 -8.95
C ASP A 238 -28.51 -6.58 -8.63
N ALA A 239 -29.55 -7.28 -9.09
CA ALA A 239 -29.66 -8.72 -9.02
C ALA A 239 -28.55 -9.41 -9.85
N SER A 240 -28.27 -8.92 -11.06
CA SER A 240 -27.18 -9.42 -11.90
C SER A 240 -25.82 -9.23 -11.22
N TYR A 241 -25.59 -8.09 -10.56
CA TYR A 241 -24.37 -7.82 -9.79
C TYR A 241 -24.22 -8.81 -8.62
N LEU A 242 -25.30 -9.04 -7.86
CA LEU A 242 -25.29 -9.98 -6.73
C LEU A 242 -25.08 -11.43 -7.17
N THR A 243 -25.74 -11.87 -8.23
CA THR A 243 -25.57 -13.22 -8.83
C THR A 243 -24.15 -13.43 -9.34
N ARG A 244 -23.59 -12.46 -10.07
CA ARG A 244 -22.20 -12.52 -10.53
C ARG A 244 -21.23 -12.60 -9.35
N ARG A 245 -21.48 -11.81 -8.31
CA ARG A 245 -20.65 -11.77 -7.10
C ARG A 245 -20.71 -13.09 -6.32
N SER A 246 -21.88 -13.75 -6.24
CA SER A 246 -22.00 -15.05 -5.56
C SER A 246 -21.32 -16.18 -6.33
N LEU A 247 -21.38 -16.16 -7.68
CA LEU A 247 -20.70 -17.13 -8.53
C LEU A 247 -19.17 -16.91 -8.63
N GLY A 248 -18.66 -15.75 -8.23
CA GLY A 248 -17.24 -15.41 -8.33
C GLY A 248 -16.75 -15.23 -9.76
N VAL A 249 -17.64 -14.91 -10.71
CA VAL A 249 -17.32 -14.80 -12.14
C VAL A 249 -16.75 -13.41 -12.45
N ALA A 250 -15.66 -13.38 -13.22
CA ALA A 250 -15.07 -12.14 -13.72
C ALA A 250 -16.09 -11.33 -14.55
N LEU A 251 -16.00 -9.99 -14.52
CA LEU A 251 -16.97 -9.13 -15.21
C LEU A 251 -17.00 -9.40 -16.72
N ASP A 252 -15.85 -9.63 -17.33
CA ASP A 252 -15.75 -9.87 -18.77
C ASP A 252 -16.41 -11.20 -19.15
N SER A 253 -16.08 -12.28 -18.43
CA SER A 253 -16.74 -13.57 -18.61
C SER A 253 -18.25 -13.46 -18.48
N TRP A 254 -18.74 -12.70 -17.49
CA TRP A 254 -20.18 -12.48 -17.30
C TRP A 254 -20.83 -11.74 -18.48
N ARG A 255 -20.15 -10.78 -19.10
CA ARG A 255 -20.68 -10.03 -20.25
C ARG A 255 -20.90 -10.93 -21.47
N TYR A 256 -20.02 -11.90 -21.69
CA TYR A 256 -20.08 -12.83 -22.84
C TYR A 256 -21.03 -14.02 -22.64
N ILE A 257 -21.61 -14.21 -21.45
CA ILE A 257 -22.63 -15.24 -21.22
C ILE A 257 -23.90 -14.87 -21.99
N ASP A 258 -24.57 -15.87 -22.57
CA ASP A 258 -25.82 -15.70 -23.30
C ASP A 258 -26.92 -15.11 -22.40
N GLU A 259 -27.66 -14.13 -22.91
CA GLU A 259 -28.72 -13.45 -22.16
C GLU A 259 -29.77 -14.38 -21.50
N PRO A 260 -30.32 -15.41 -22.19
CA PRO A 260 -31.27 -16.33 -21.55
C PRO A 260 -30.67 -17.09 -20.36
N THR A 261 -29.37 -17.41 -20.44
CA THR A 261 -28.69 -18.08 -19.33
C THR A 261 -28.45 -17.13 -18.16
N LYS A 262 -28.21 -15.83 -18.40
CA LYS A 262 -28.17 -14.83 -17.32
C LYS A 262 -29.52 -14.71 -16.63
N GLU A 263 -30.61 -14.68 -17.38
CA GLU A 263 -31.96 -14.58 -16.82
C GLU A 263 -32.28 -15.78 -15.92
N ASP A 264 -32.00 -17.01 -16.36
CA ASP A 264 -32.20 -18.21 -15.54
C ASP A 264 -31.37 -18.17 -14.24
N LEU A 265 -30.11 -17.74 -14.32
CA LEU A 265 -29.24 -17.60 -13.13
C LEU A 265 -29.75 -16.53 -12.16
N ILE A 266 -30.28 -15.41 -12.67
CA ILE A 266 -30.85 -14.34 -11.85
C ILE A 266 -32.17 -14.80 -11.19
N GLN A 267 -33.02 -15.53 -11.92
CA GLN A 267 -34.27 -16.08 -11.39
C GLN A 267 -34.05 -17.06 -10.24
N LYS A 268 -32.94 -17.81 -10.25
CA LYS A 268 -32.55 -18.71 -9.14
C LYS A 268 -32.12 -17.98 -7.86
N ARG A 269 -31.99 -16.64 -7.89
CA ARG A 269 -31.61 -15.81 -6.73
C ARG A 269 -30.40 -16.33 -5.97
N LEU A 270 -29.31 -16.58 -6.72
CA LEU A 270 -28.09 -17.21 -6.21
C LEU A 270 -27.32 -16.35 -5.19
N TRP A 271 -27.80 -15.17 -4.84
CA TRP A 271 -27.30 -14.35 -3.74
C TRP A 271 -27.83 -14.79 -2.37
N GLU A 272 -28.88 -15.62 -2.33
CA GLU A 272 -29.34 -16.30 -1.14
C GLU A 272 -28.52 -17.58 -0.94
N LYS A 273 -27.95 -17.75 0.26
CA LYS A 273 -27.02 -18.85 0.56
C LYS A 273 -27.64 -20.24 0.30
N SER A 274 -28.91 -20.42 0.68
CA SER A 274 -29.65 -21.68 0.46
C SER A 274 -29.74 -22.05 -1.01
N ASN A 275 -30.05 -21.08 -1.87
CA ASN A 275 -30.25 -21.29 -3.30
C ASN A 275 -28.91 -21.51 -4.02
N PHE A 276 -27.86 -20.84 -3.54
CA PHE A 276 -26.51 -21.07 -4.02
C PHE A 276 -26.02 -22.49 -3.68
N ASP A 277 -26.21 -22.93 -2.44
CA ASP A 277 -25.78 -24.26 -1.99
C ASP A 277 -26.52 -25.37 -2.75
N SER A 278 -27.83 -25.21 -3.00
CA SER A 278 -28.61 -26.16 -3.81
C SER A 278 -28.15 -26.18 -5.27
N TYR A 279 -27.96 -25.02 -5.89
CA TYR A 279 -27.44 -24.91 -7.26
C TYR A 279 -26.06 -25.58 -7.40
N MET A 280 -25.14 -25.32 -6.47
CA MET A 280 -23.81 -25.95 -6.47
C MET A 280 -23.89 -27.47 -6.26
N ALA A 281 -24.83 -27.95 -5.43
CA ALA A 281 -25.06 -29.38 -5.26
C ALA A 281 -25.58 -30.03 -6.55
N ASP A 282 -26.48 -29.38 -7.27
CA ASP A 282 -27.03 -29.90 -8.53
C ASP A 282 -25.98 -29.89 -9.65
N MET A 283 -25.16 -28.84 -9.75
CA MET A 283 -24.02 -28.81 -10.68
C MET A 283 -23.00 -29.94 -10.42
N ARG A 284 -22.78 -30.29 -9.14
CA ARG A 284 -21.94 -31.45 -8.77
C ARG A 284 -22.58 -32.79 -9.16
N LYS A 285 -23.91 -32.93 -9.07
CA LYS A 285 -24.62 -34.15 -9.52
C LYS A 285 -24.57 -34.27 -11.03
N GLU A 286 -24.79 -33.17 -11.75
CA GLU A 286 -24.79 -33.13 -13.21
C GLU A 286 -23.40 -33.48 -13.78
N SER A 287 -22.33 -32.91 -13.21
CA SER A 287 -20.96 -33.27 -13.63
C SER A 287 -20.61 -34.73 -13.35
N LYS A 288 -21.18 -35.35 -12.31
CA LYS A 288 -21.06 -36.79 -12.04
C LYS A 288 -21.86 -37.67 -13.00
N ARG A 289 -23.01 -37.20 -13.51
CA ARG A 289 -23.81 -37.92 -14.52
C ARG A 289 -23.18 -37.90 -15.91
N ARG A 290 -22.40 -36.87 -16.21
CA ARG A 290 -21.71 -36.71 -17.50
C ARG A 290 -20.36 -37.44 -17.59
N ARG A 291 -19.85 -37.95 -16.46
CA ARG A 291 -18.63 -38.78 -16.40
C ARG A 291 -19.02 -40.24 -16.32
#